data_AF-A0A9J6D6E6-F1
#
_entry.id   AF-A0A9J6D6E6-F1
#
_cell.length_a   1.000
_cell.length_b   1.000
_cell.length_c   1.000
_cell.angle_alpha   90.00
_cell.angle_beta   90.00
_cell.angle_gamma   90.00
#
_symmetry.space_group_name_H-M   'P 1'
#
loop_
_entity.id
_entity.type
_entity.pdbx_description
1 polymer ?
#
loop_
_entity_poly.entity_id
_entity_poly.type
_entity_poly.pdbx_seq_one_letter_code
_entity_poly.pdbx_strand_id
1 'polypeptide(L)'
;MQFRIDQRQKSQQLSGPLLEKQVVAMCGPFLRVAALLQSHLFEEKLPTTADPTDELAALCLFLGLGHEGQSAHVSTAGVSWVTESPQALVRSWCREFNEFAGVVPVAARSLVSVRWNWAQPRLLSLPGRYDDLFQYYHSRACSNCHNVPKDPSVCLVCGTLVCLRESCCRQQAHFEAVHVSRQLEYPSLPSLVAH
;
A
#
# COMPACT_ATOMS: atom_id res chain seq x y z
N MET A 1 7.04 14.73 43.44
CA MET A 1 6.27 15.45 42.39
C MET A 1 5.64 14.38 41.52
N GLN A 2 4.40 14.02 41.84
CA GLN A 2 3.66 12.91 41.23
C GLN A 2 3.25 13.32 39.81
N PHE A 3 3.83 12.72 38.78
CA PHE A 3 3.37 12.90 37.41
C PHE A 3 1.98 12.26 37.27
N ARG A 4 0.94 13.08 37.41
CA ARG A 4 -0.43 12.75 37.01
C ARG A 4 -0.43 12.60 35.49
N ILE A 5 -0.51 11.36 35.02
CA ILE A 5 -0.85 11.04 33.65
C ILE A 5 -2.30 11.49 33.44
N ASP A 6 -2.49 12.49 32.59
CA ASP A 6 -3.78 13.07 32.26
C ASP A 6 -4.72 11.99 31.68
N GLN A 7 -5.74 11.62 32.45
CA GLN A 7 -6.78 10.67 32.10
C GLN A 7 -7.84 11.28 31.16
N ARG A 8 -7.45 11.67 29.93
CA ARG A 8 -8.42 12.13 28.91
C ARG A 8 -8.12 11.65 27.49
N GLN A 9 -8.04 10.34 27.32
CA GLN A 9 -8.61 9.70 26.12
C GLN A 9 -9.39 8.49 26.64
N LYS A 10 -10.71 8.65 26.81
CA LYS A 10 -11.60 7.49 26.94
C LYS A 10 -11.34 6.64 25.71
N SER A 11 -10.63 5.53 25.88
CA SER A 11 -10.54 4.45 24.91
C SER A 11 -11.98 4.13 24.54
N GLN A 12 -12.43 4.54 23.36
CA GLN A 12 -13.69 4.04 22.83
C GLN A 12 -13.52 2.54 22.80
N GLN A 13 -14.27 1.82 23.64
CA GLN A 13 -14.30 0.37 23.57
C GLN A 13 -14.79 0.03 22.16
N LEU A 14 -13.86 -0.41 21.29
CA LEU A 14 -14.24 -0.92 19.98
C LEU A 14 -15.11 -2.15 20.22
N SER A 15 -16.39 -2.06 19.88
CA SER A 15 -17.23 -3.25 19.83
C SER A 15 -16.80 -4.12 18.66
N GLY A 16 -16.96 -5.45 18.78
CA GLY A 16 -16.65 -6.39 17.70
C GLY A 16 -17.22 -5.98 16.34
N PRO A 17 -18.50 -5.56 16.24
CA PRO A 17 -19.08 -5.11 14.97
C PRO A 17 -18.45 -3.84 14.38
N LEU A 18 -18.03 -2.90 15.24
CA LEU A 18 -17.34 -1.68 14.77
C LEU A 18 -15.94 -2.00 14.26
N LEU A 19 -15.22 -2.90 14.93
CA LEU A 19 -13.91 -3.38 14.48
C LEU A 19 -14.04 -4.08 13.13
N GLU A 20 -15.01 -4.97 13.00
CA GLU A 20 -15.28 -5.70 11.76
C GLU A 20 -15.53 -4.73 10.59
N LYS A 21 -16.42 -3.76 10.79
CA LYS A 21 -16.69 -2.71 9.79
C LYS A 21 -15.43 -1.92 9.40
N GLN A 22 -14.54 -1.63 10.35
CA GLN A 22 -13.28 -0.95 10.07
C GLN A 22 -12.32 -1.82 9.26
N VAL A 23 -12.17 -3.10 9.60
CA VAL A 23 -11.32 -4.04 8.86
C VAL A 23 -11.80 -4.15 7.41
N VAL A 24 -13.09 -4.35 7.19
CA VAL A 24 -13.67 -4.41 5.83
C VAL A 24 -13.43 -3.12 5.06
N ALA A 25 -13.62 -1.95 5.70
CA ALA A 25 -13.39 -0.66 5.06
C ALA A 25 -11.92 -0.44 4.67
N MET A 26 -10.97 -0.93 5.48
CA MET A 26 -9.53 -0.81 5.20
C MET A 26 -9.05 -1.81 4.13
N CYS A 27 -9.49 -3.06 4.20
CA CYS A 27 -9.00 -4.14 3.33
C CYS A 27 -9.75 -4.19 1.99
N GLY A 28 -11.04 -3.86 1.96
CA GLY A 28 -11.89 -4.01 0.78
C GLY A 28 -11.32 -3.36 -0.49
N PRO A 29 -10.84 -2.09 -0.46
CA PRO A 29 -10.25 -1.46 -1.63
C PRO A 29 -9.03 -2.19 -2.20
N PHE A 30 -8.16 -2.72 -1.31
CA PHE A 30 -7.02 -3.56 -1.72
C PHE A 30 -7.49 -4.85 -2.40
N LEU A 31 -8.46 -5.55 -1.78
CA LEU A 31 -8.99 -6.81 -2.31
C LEU A 31 -9.65 -6.63 -3.68
N ARG A 32 -10.38 -5.53 -3.89
CA ARG A 32 -10.95 -5.19 -5.21
C ARG A 32 -9.87 -5.02 -6.28
N VAL A 33 -8.78 -4.30 -5.97
CA VAL A 33 -7.67 -4.12 -6.91
C VAL A 33 -6.96 -5.44 -7.19
N ALA A 34 -6.71 -6.24 -6.15
CA ALA A 34 -6.13 -7.57 -6.32
C ALA A 34 -7.00 -8.45 -7.23
N ALA A 35 -8.33 -8.41 -7.06
CA ALA A 35 -9.26 -9.19 -7.88
C ALA A 35 -9.29 -8.70 -9.33
N LEU A 36 -9.22 -7.38 -9.56
CA LEU A 36 -9.08 -6.83 -10.91
C LEU A 36 -7.78 -7.28 -11.58
N LEU A 37 -6.67 -7.28 -10.84
CA LEU A 37 -5.38 -7.75 -11.35
C LEU A 37 -5.42 -9.24 -11.69
N GLN A 38 -5.93 -10.09 -10.79
CA GLN A 38 -6.08 -11.52 -11.06
C GLN A 38 -6.99 -11.78 -12.26
N SER A 39 -8.17 -11.14 -12.32
CA SER A 39 -9.08 -11.25 -13.46
C SER A 39 -8.41 -10.88 -14.78
N HIS A 40 -7.59 -9.82 -14.79
CA HIS A 40 -6.87 -9.41 -15.98
C HIS A 40 -5.73 -10.36 -16.36
N LEU A 41 -4.96 -10.84 -15.38
CA LEU A 41 -3.79 -11.70 -15.61
C LEU A 41 -4.15 -13.14 -16.00
N PHE A 42 -5.26 -13.65 -15.46
CA PHE A 42 -5.70 -15.03 -15.66
C PHE A 42 -6.97 -15.14 -16.53
N GLU A 43 -7.46 -14.03 -17.07
CA GLU A 43 -8.69 -13.95 -17.89
C GLU A 43 -9.94 -14.53 -17.18
N GLU A 44 -9.94 -14.50 -15.84
CA GLU A 44 -11.05 -15.00 -15.03
C GLU A 44 -12.18 -13.96 -14.94
N LYS A 45 -13.42 -14.43 -14.84
CA LYS A 45 -14.58 -13.56 -14.65
C LYS A 45 -14.63 -13.08 -13.19
N LEU A 46 -14.74 -11.76 -13.00
CA LEU A 46 -14.93 -11.18 -11.68
C LEU A 46 -16.15 -11.77 -10.96
N PRO A 47 -16.06 -11.94 -9.62
CA PRO A 47 -17.20 -12.36 -8.83
C PRO A 47 -18.32 -11.32 -8.94
N THR A 48 -19.55 -11.79 -9.12
CA THR A 48 -20.74 -10.94 -9.12
C THR A 48 -21.55 -11.27 -7.89
N THR A 49 -21.74 -10.30 -6.98
CA THR A 49 -22.57 -10.47 -5.79
C THR A 49 -23.88 -9.71 -5.95
N ALA A 50 -24.99 -10.32 -5.53
CA ALA A 50 -26.30 -9.66 -5.52
C ALA A 50 -26.43 -8.69 -4.33
N ASP A 51 -25.83 -9.06 -3.20
CA ASP A 51 -25.80 -8.26 -1.98
C ASP A 51 -24.39 -7.65 -1.77
N PRO A 52 -24.26 -6.33 -1.56
CA PRO A 52 -22.99 -5.70 -1.19
C PRO A 52 -22.35 -6.25 0.09
N THR A 53 -23.14 -6.83 0.99
CA THR A 53 -22.63 -7.42 2.23
C THR A 53 -21.85 -8.72 2.01
N ASP A 54 -22.06 -9.39 0.88
CA ASP A 54 -21.34 -10.61 0.49
C ASP A 54 -20.07 -10.32 -0.35
N GLU A 55 -19.80 -9.05 -0.67
CA GLU A 55 -18.68 -8.67 -1.54
C GLU A 55 -17.34 -9.17 -0.98
N LEU A 56 -17.10 -8.99 0.32
CA LEU A 56 -15.86 -9.43 0.97
C LEU A 56 -15.65 -10.93 0.80
N ALA A 57 -16.70 -11.72 1.00
CA ALA A 57 -16.69 -13.16 0.86
C ALA A 57 -16.25 -13.59 -0.55
N ALA A 58 -16.91 -12.99 -1.53
CA ALA A 58 -16.68 -13.32 -2.93
C ALA A 58 -15.26 -12.92 -3.36
N LEU A 59 -14.75 -11.78 -2.88
CA LEU A 59 -13.36 -11.37 -3.12
C LEU A 59 -12.36 -12.32 -2.46
N CYS A 60 -12.58 -12.71 -1.20
CA CYS A 60 -11.68 -13.65 -0.51
C CYS A 60 -11.64 -15.03 -1.19
N LEU A 61 -12.79 -15.55 -1.64
CA LEU A 61 -12.85 -16.81 -2.36
C LEU A 61 -12.16 -16.70 -3.73
N PHE A 62 -12.45 -15.64 -4.49
CA PHE A 62 -11.85 -15.39 -5.80
C PHE A 62 -10.31 -15.27 -5.72
N LEU A 63 -9.80 -14.59 -4.69
CA LEU A 63 -8.38 -14.41 -4.43
C LEU A 63 -7.68 -15.62 -3.80
N GLY A 64 -8.39 -16.74 -3.60
CA GLY A 64 -7.85 -17.93 -2.93
C GLY A 64 -7.48 -17.71 -1.47
N LEU A 65 -8.01 -16.67 -0.83
CA LEU A 65 -7.79 -16.40 0.59
C LEU A 65 -8.64 -17.32 1.47
N GLY A 66 -9.80 -17.76 1.01
CA GLY A 66 -10.74 -18.62 1.74
C GLY A 66 -11.06 -19.93 1.02
N HIS A 67 -12.09 -20.64 1.48
CA HIS A 67 -12.60 -21.88 0.89
C HIS A 67 -14.13 -21.83 0.84
N GLU A 68 -14.73 -22.55 -0.11
CA GLU A 68 -16.18 -22.69 -0.21
C GLU A 68 -16.77 -23.23 1.10
N GLY A 69 -17.86 -22.61 1.57
CA GLY A 69 -18.55 -22.97 2.81
C GLY A 69 -18.12 -22.18 4.06
N GLN A 70 -17.09 -21.33 3.98
CA GLN A 70 -16.73 -20.44 5.10
C GLN A 70 -17.74 -19.29 5.24
N SER A 71 -18.16 -19.01 6.48
CA SER A 71 -19.01 -17.85 6.80
C SER A 71 -18.19 -16.58 6.69
N ALA A 72 -18.42 -15.83 5.63
CA ALA A 72 -17.62 -14.67 5.29
C ALA A 72 -18.26 -13.33 5.68
N HIS A 73 -19.27 -13.38 6.56
CA HIS A 73 -19.81 -12.19 7.24
C HIS A 73 -18.83 -11.62 8.28
N VAL A 74 -17.72 -12.31 8.55
CA VAL A 74 -16.65 -11.88 9.46
C VAL A 74 -15.30 -12.02 8.74
N SER A 75 -14.52 -10.95 8.72
CA SER A 75 -13.25 -10.83 7.99
C SER A 75 -12.25 -11.91 8.37
N THR A 76 -12.21 -12.30 9.65
CA THR A 76 -11.30 -13.36 10.13
C THR A 76 -11.75 -14.77 9.79
N ALA A 77 -13.04 -14.97 9.49
CA ALA A 77 -13.62 -16.26 9.13
C ALA A 77 -13.68 -16.46 7.61
N GLY A 78 -13.56 -15.38 6.82
CA GLY A 78 -13.46 -15.45 5.36
C GLY A 78 -12.06 -15.79 4.84
N VAL A 79 -11.07 -16.02 5.72
CA VAL A 79 -9.68 -16.30 5.36
C VAL A 79 -9.18 -17.60 5.97
N SER A 80 -8.42 -18.34 5.17
CA SER A 80 -7.70 -19.55 5.53
C SER A 80 -6.42 -19.16 6.27
N TRP A 81 -6.40 -19.41 7.57
CA TRP A 81 -5.23 -19.15 8.40
C TRP A 81 -4.14 -20.19 8.15
N VAL A 82 -2.89 -19.75 8.19
CA VAL A 82 -1.71 -20.63 8.06
C VAL A 82 -1.60 -21.64 9.22
N THR A 83 -2.27 -21.36 10.34
CA THR A 83 -2.28 -22.22 11.53
C THR A 83 -3.69 -22.71 11.83
N GLU A 84 -3.79 -23.94 12.33
CA GLU A 84 -5.01 -24.52 12.89
C GLU A 84 -5.52 -23.76 14.13
N SER A 85 -4.67 -22.95 14.77
CA SER A 85 -5.01 -22.17 15.97
C SER A 85 -4.78 -20.66 15.81
N PRO A 86 -5.64 -19.95 15.04
CA PRO A 86 -5.48 -18.50 14.80
C PRO A 86 -5.36 -17.67 16.08
N GLN A 87 -6.08 -18.07 17.13
CA GLN A 87 -6.00 -17.38 18.42
C GLN A 87 -4.63 -17.49 19.07
N ALA A 88 -3.92 -18.61 18.92
CA ALA A 88 -2.58 -18.77 19.47
C ALA A 88 -1.59 -17.86 18.75
N LEU A 89 -1.70 -17.75 17.42
CA LEU A 89 -0.91 -16.82 16.62
C LEU A 89 -1.13 -15.38 17.09
N VAL A 90 -2.39 -14.91 17.13
CA VAL A 90 -2.71 -13.54 17.58
C VAL A 90 -2.19 -13.28 19.00
N ARG A 91 -2.33 -14.25 19.92
CA ARG A 91 -1.78 -14.11 21.29
C ARG A 91 -0.26 -14.01 21.30
N SER A 92 0.45 -14.75 20.44
CA SER A 92 1.92 -14.63 20.31
C SER A 92 2.32 -13.23 19.85
N TRP A 93 1.68 -12.73 18.80
CA TRP A 93 1.89 -11.36 18.30
C TRP A 93 1.64 -10.32 19.39
N CYS A 94 0.54 -10.44 20.14
CA CYS A 94 0.27 -9.52 21.25
C CYS A 94 1.34 -9.58 22.34
N ARG A 95 1.82 -10.78 22.70
CA ARG A 95 2.88 -10.95 23.70
C ARG A 95 4.18 -10.31 23.24
N GLU A 96 4.65 -10.66 22.04
CA GLU A 96 5.90 -10.13 21.47
C GLU A 96 5.84 -8.62 21.27
N PHE A 97 4.69 -8.10 20.83
CA PHE A 97 4.49 -6.66 20.72
C PHE A 97 4.55 -5.97 22.09
N ASN A 98 3.96 -6.56 23.14
CA ASN A 98 4.02 -6.00 24.49
C ASN A 98 5.45 -6.01 25.06
N GLU A 99 6.21 -7.09 24.83
CA GLU A 99 7.62 -7.17 25.19
C GLU A 99 8.43 -6.09 24.45
N PHE A 100 8.23 -5.95 23.15
CA PHE A 100 8.84 -4.89 22.34
C PHE A 100 8.47 -3.48 22.82
N ALA A 101 7.20 -3.24 23.14
CA ALA A 101 6.71 -1.96 23.63
C ALA A 101 7.30 -1.60 25.00
N GLY A 102 7.62 -2.60 25.83
CA GLY A 102 8.32 -2.41 27.09
C GLY A 102 9.76 -1.90 26.92
N VAL A 103 10.42 -2.29 25.83
CA VAL A 103 11.82 -1.89 25.54
C VAL A 103 11.88 -0.61 24.71
N VAL A 104 11.03 -0.46 23.68
CA VAL A 104 11.08 0.65 22.72
C VAL A 104 9.69 1.30 22.55
N PRO A 105 9.18 2.00 23.58
CA PRO A 105 7.79 2.48 23.62
C PRO A 105 7.43 3.50 22.53
N VAL A 106 8.39 4.32 22.09
CA VAL A 106 8.18 5.31 21.02
C VAL A 106 7.98 4.62 19.68
N ALA A 107 8.84 3.66 19.32
CA ALA A 107 8.70 2.90 18.08
C ALA A 107 7.43 2.05 18.07
N ALA A 108 7.12 1.37 19.19
CA ALA A 108 5.89 0.62 19.35
C ALA A 108 4.65 1.50 19.15
N ARG A 109 4.63 2.70 19.74
CA ARG A 109 3.54 3.67 19.53
C ARG A 109 3.42 4.05 18.06
N SER A 110 4.53 4.29 17.37
CA SER A 110 4.52 4.61 15.94
C SER A 110 3.88 3.49 15.12
N LEU A 111 4.19 2.22 15.40
CA LEU A 111 3.63 1.07 14.68
C LEU A 111 2.11 0.95 14.81
N VAL A 112 1.56 1.15 16.01
CA VAL A 112 0.10 1.07 16.23
C VAL A 112 -0.64 2.36 15.87
N SER A 113 0.08 3.49 15.82
CA SER A 113 -0.49 4.78 15.42
C SER A 113 -0.48 4.98 13.90
N VAL A 114 0.11 4.04 13.13
CA VAL A 114 -0.01 4.06 11.67
C VAL A 114 -1.48 3.93 11.32
N ARG A 115 -2.08 5.04 10.88
CA ARG A 115 -3.38 4.99 10.22
C ARG A 115 -3.18 4.20 8.93
N TRP A 116 -3.71 2.99 8.89
CA TRP A 116 -3.84 2.22 7.66
C TRP A 116 -4.83 2.94 6.74
N ASN A 117 -4.33 3.95 6.02
CA ASN A 117 -5.00 4.56 4.89
C ASN A 117 -4.46 3.86 3.64
N TRP A 118 -5.11 2.76 3.24
CA TRP A 118 -4.83 2.21 1.92
C TRP A 118 -5.15 3.29 0.88
N ALA A 119 -4.16 3.61 0.05
CA ALA A 119 -4.33 4.47 -1.11
C ALA A 119 -4.14 3.60 -2.35
N GLN A 120 -5.10 3.64 -3.25
CA GLN A 120 -4.99 2.93 -4.53
C GLN A 120 -3.71 3.39 -5.24
N PRO A 121 -2.89 2.47 -5.78
CA PRO A 121 -1.82 2.83 -6.68
C PRO A 121 -2.40 3.66 -7.83
N ARG A 122 -1.98 4.91 -7.93
CA ARG A 122 -2.50 5.87 -8.88
C ARG A 122 -1.33 6.60 -9.50
N LEU A 123 -1.39 6.79 -10.80
CA LEU A 123 -0.52 7.74 -11.45
C LEU A 123 -0.84 9.15 -10.92
N LEU A 124 0.18 10.01 -10.95
CA LEU A 124 0.04 11.43 -10.65
C LEU A 124 -1.17 12.00 -11.38
N SER A 125 -2.03 12.66 -10.62
CA SER A 125 -3.18 13.35 -11.18
C SER A 125 -2.67 14.52 -12.00
N LEU A 126 -2.96 14.51 -13.29
CA LEU A 126 -2.59 15.60 -14.19
C LEU A 126 -3.46 16.82 -13.89
N PRO A 127 -2.91 18.05 -13.95
CA PRO A 127 -3.71 19.25 -13.88
C PRO A 127 -4.79 19.26 -14.97
N GLY A 128 -5.93 19.91 -14.70
CA GLY A 128 -7.03 20.00 -15.68
C GLY A 128 -6.62 20.72 -16.98
N ARG A 129 -5.53 21.49 -16.96
CA ARG A 129 -4.92 22.12 -18.13
C ARG A 129 -3.48 21.65 -18.29
N TYR A 130 -3.15 21.20 -19.50
CA TYR A 130 -1.78 20.80 -19.84
C TYR A 130 -0.76 21.93 -19.61
N ASP A 131 -1.14 23.18 -19.86
CA ASP A 131 -0.28 24.36 -19.67
C ASP A 131 0.25 24.49 -18.24
N ASP A 132 -0.54 24.09 -17.22
CA ASP A 132 -0.12 24.18 -15.82
C ASP A 132 1.00 23.17 -15.51
N LEU A 133 0.93 21.98 -16.12
CA LEU A 133 1.98 20.97 -16.03
C LEU A 133 3.25 21.47 -16.74
N PHE A 134 3.09 22.00 -17.95
CA PHE A 134 4.19 22.55 -18.73
C PHE A 134 4.87 23.69 -17.97
N GLN A 135 4.10 24.65 -17.43
CA GLN A 135 4.62 25.79 -16.67
C GLN A 135 5.31 25.34 -15.37
N TYR A 136 4.77 24.35 -14.66
CA TYR A 136 5.37 23.85 -13.42
C TYR A 136 6.76 23.24 -13.65
N TYR A 137 6.92 22.47 -14.74
CA TYR A 137 8.19 21.81 -15.09
C TYR A 137 9.07 22.64 -16.05
N HIS A 138 8.56 23.77 -16.55
CA HIS A 138 9.29 24.64 -17.45
C HIS A 138 10.60 25.11 -16.83
N SER A 139 11.70 24.97 -17.56
CA SER A 139 13.04 25.38 -17.12
C SER A 139 13.54 24.73 -15.83
N ARG A 140 12.92 23.64 -15.35
CA ARG A 140 13.47 22.87 -14.23
C ARG A 140 14.65 22.02 -14.69
N ALA A 141 15.70 22.00 -13.88
CA ALA A 141 16.87 21.17 -14.12
C ALA A 141 16.59 19.69 -13.79
N CYS A 142 17.15 18.79 -14.59
CA CYS A 142 17.22 17.37 -14.29
C CYS A 142 17.95 17.17 -12.95
N SER A 143 17.43 16.29 -12.09
CA SER A 143 18.05 15.97 -10.80
C SER A 143 19.39 15.24 -10.94
N ASN A 144 19.62 14.56 -12.08
CA ASN A 144 20.83 13.78 -12.32
C ASN A 144 21.94 14.58 -12.99
N CYS A 145 21.68 15.26 -14.11
CA CYS A 145 22.71 16.02 -14.83
C CYS A 145 22.71 17.53 -14.55
N HIS A 146 21.73 18.04 -13.79
CA HIS A 146 21.56 19.47 -13.45
C HIS A 146 21.41 20.42 -14.65
N ASN A 147 21.29 19.90 -15.86
CA ASN A 147 20.93 20.68 -17.04
C ASN A 147 19.41 20.80 -17.16
N VAL A 148 18.96 21.89 -17.78
CA VAL A 148 17.56 22.02 -18.21
C VAL A 148 17.37 21.19 -19.48
N PRO A 149 16.58 20.10 -19.44
CA PRO A 149 16.40 19.26 -20.62
C PRO A 149 15.63 20.01 -21.71
N LYS A 150 16.05 19.85 -22.96
CA LYS A 150 15.36 20.29 -24.16
C LYS A 150 14.09 19.46 -24.42
N ASP A 151 14.14 18.17 -24.12
CA ASP A 151 13.00 17.24 -24.24
C ASP A 151 12.76 16.55 -22.87
N PRO A 152 12.19 17.28 -21.88
CA PRO A 152 11.92 16.72 -20.56
C PRO A 152 10.72 15.78 -20.60
N SER A 153 10.76 14.73 -19.78
CA SER A 153 9.62 13.87 -19.50
C SER A 153 9.38 13.75 -18.00
N VAL A 154 8.14 13.51 -17.59
CA VAL A 154 7.79 13.34 -16.17
C VAL A 154 7.30 11.92 -15.96
N CYS A 155 7.91 11.20 -15.02
CA CYS A 155 7.42 9.89 -14.61
C CYS A 155 6.09 10.05 -13.85
N LEU A 156 4.99 9.50 -14.36
CA LEU A 156 3.70 9.61 -13.69
C LEU A 156 3.58 8.76 -12.42
N VAL A 157 4.51 7.85 -12.16
CA VAL A 157 4.51 7.05 -10.93
C VAL A 157 5.13 7.83 -9.76
N CYS A 158 6.27 8.51 -9.99
CA CYS A 158 7.04 9.17 -8.93
C CYS A 158 7.19 10.69 -9.08
N GLY A 159 6.78 11.28 -10.20
CA GLY A 159 6.89 12.72 -10.48
C GLY A 159 8.26 13.21 -10.88
N THR A 160 9.22 12.31 -11.06
CA THR A 160 10.59 12.66 -11.41
C THR A 160 10.65 13.20 -12.84
N LEU A 161 11.30 14.34 -13.01
CA LEU A 161 11.65 14.91 -14.31
C LEU A 161 12.91 14.21 -14.85
N VAL A 162 12.84 13.63 -16.04
CA VAL A 162 13.90 12.85 -16.68
C VAL A 162 14.24 13.39 -18.06
N CYS A 163 15.51 13.28 -18.45
CA CYS A 163 15.98 13.54 -19.81
C CYS A 163 15.54 12.39 -20.73
N LEU A 164 14.64 12.65 -21.68
CA LEU A 164 14.04 11.58 -22.47
C LEU A 164 15.02 10.99 -23.52
N ARG A 165 15.62 11.85 -24.35
CA ARG A 165 16.45 11.44 -25.50
C ARG A 165 17.83 12.06 -25.51
N GLU A 166 18.21 12.74 -24.43
CA GLU A 166 19.50 13.40 -24.34
C GLU A 166 20.59 12.44 -23.90
N SER A 167 21.79 12.62 -24.45
CA SER A 167 22.96 11.82 -24.08
C SER A 167 23.49 12.15 -22.67
N CYS A 168 23.12 13.29 -22.09
CA CYS A 168 23.62 13.77 -20.80
C CYS A 168 23.36 12.81 -19.62
N CYS A 169 22.23 12.11 -19.63
CA CYS A 169 21.86 11.12 -18.62
C CYS A 169 21.83 9.68 -19.18
N ARG A 170 22.41 9.46 -20.37
CA ARG A 170 22.45 8.12 -20.98
C ARG A 170 23.42 7.24 -20.20
N GLN A 171 22.95 6.08 -19.75
CA GLN A 171 23.77 5.07 -19.10
C GLN A 171 23.81 3.82 -19.98
N GLN A 172 25.02 3.44 -20.40
CA GLN A 172 25.22 2.35 -21.35
C GLN A 172 24.37 2.53 -22.63
N ALA A 173 23.53 1.55 -22.97
CA ALA A 173 22.65 1.59 -24.13
C ALA A 173 21.30 2.30 -23.86
N HIS A 174 21.00 2.69 -22.61
CA HIS A 174 19.67 3.15 -22.21
C HIS A 174 19.65 4.64 -21.81
N PHE A 175 18.58 5.34 -22.20
CA PHE A 175 18.30 6.70 -21.75
C PHE A 175 17.71 6.70 -20.33
N GLU A 176 17.77 7.85 -19.65
CA GLU A 176 17.33 8.00 -18.25
C GLU A 176 15.90 7.53 -18.03
N ALA A 177 14.98 7.87 -18.94
CA ALA A 177 13.58 7.46 -18.84
C ALA A 177 13.41 5.93 -18.78
N VAL A 178 14.22 5.17 -19.54
CA VAL A 178 14.20 3.70 -19.54
C VAL A 178 14.82 3.13 -18.25
N HIS A 179 15.82 3.82 -17.69
CA HIS A 179 16.41 3.41 -16.43
C HIS A 179 15.42 3.61 -15.27
N VAL A 180 14.78 4.78 -15.20
CA VAL A 180 13.78 5.10 -14.17
C VAL A 180 12.58 4.17 -14.25
N SER A 181 12.12 3.79 -15.44
CA SER A 181 11.03 2.81 -15.57
C SER A 181 11.40 1.44 -14.98
N ARG A 182 12.61 0.95 -15.27
CA ARG A 182 13.10 -0.34 -14.75
C ARG A 182 13.31 -0.35 -13.24
N GLN A 183 13.79 0.76 -12.65
CA GLN A 183 13.97 0.87 -11.20
C GLN A 183 12.64 0.86 -10.44
N LEU A 184 11.57 1.35 -11.05
CA LEU A 184 10.24 1.30 -10.45
C LEU A 184 9.60 -0.09 -10.56
N GLU A 185 9.92 -0.85 -11.60
CA GLU A 185 9.51 -2.26 -11.75
C GLU A 185 10.24 -3.19 -10.78
N TYR A 186 11.51 -2.90 -10.51
CA TYR A 186 12.35 -3.64 -9.55
C TYR A 186 13.02 -2.65 -8.61
N PRO A 187 12.31 -2.13 -7.60
CA PRO A 187 12.97 -1.37 -6.55
C PRO A 187 13.96 -2.34 -5.91
N SER A 188 15.25 -2.13 -6.15
CA SER A 188 16.29 -2.82 -5.40
C SER A 188 15.94 -2.64 -3.93
N LEU A 189 15.57 -3.74 -3.27
CA LEU A 189 15.43 -3.78 -1.82
C LEU A 189 16.66 -3.04 -1.26
N PRO A 190 16.50 -2.08 -0.32
CA PRO A 190 17.66 -1.56 0.38
C PRO A 190 18.41 -2.78 0.89
N SER A 191 19.70 -2.85 0.56
CA SER A 191 20.60 -3.97 0.86
C SER A 191 20.69 -4.14 2.37
N LEU A 192 19.68 -4.77 2.96
CA LEU A 192 19.77 -5.39 4.25
C LEU A 192 20.50 -6.71 4.00
N VAL A 193 21.68 -6.80 4.60
CA VAL A 193 22.67 -7.89 4.60
C VAL A 193 23.77 -7.76 3.53
N ALA A 194 24.90 -7.16 3.92
CA ALA A 194 26.19 -7.87 4.05
C ALA A 194 27.28 -6.96 4.63
N HIS A 195 27.34 -6.89 5.97
CA HIS A 195 28.52 -6.96 6.87
C HIS A 195 28.26 -6.22 8.18
#